data_AF-A0A3M2FVF1-F1
#
_entry.id   AF-A0A3M2FVF1-F1
#
_cell.length_a   1.000
_cell.length_b   1.000
_cell.length_c   1.000
_cell.angle_alpha   90.00
_cell.angle_beta   90.00
_cell.angle_gamma   90.00
#
_symmetry.space_group_name_H-M   'P 1'
#
loop_
_entity.id
_entity.type
_entity.pdbx_description
1 polymer ?
#
loop_
_entity_poly.entity_id
_entity_poly.type
_entity_poly.pdbx_seq_one_letter_code
_entity_poly.pdbx_strand_id
1 'polypeptide(L)'
;MDDSPSVKNKKEVKKEALIWRGENYKRWGKFEMAQKTYQSVLRIDNSDTRAARALDELNEFIKAVSGQSQVLKKIALQKEVTRADIAVLFVTELPLNKIFRKAPTKNAIKFNAPGQPVMGAQKAPLVSDLAVADVQDDHWAKSYITQALEKGIMQKFPDGTFKPDQKVNRAELAMLIQNFLVKAYDDPSIETKYFGGTSPFADVLNTSPVFNAIMVVSTRGIMPGMDDGTFKPLSTVSGSEALNIIRTLKAKF
;
A
#
# COMPACT_ATOMS: atom_id res chain seq x y z
N MET A 1 48.30 32.47 2.77
CA MET A 1 48.21 31.01 2.56
C MET A 1 46.82 30.78 2.01
N ASP A 2 46.78 30.34 0.77
CA ASP A 2 45.60 30.25 -0.10
C ASP A 2 44.82 28.97 0.24
N ASP A 3 43.65 29.12 0.87
CA ASP A 3 42.70 28.03 1.11
C ASP A 3 41.93 27.73 -0.20
N SER A 4 42.62 27.05 -1.12
CA SER A 4 41.99 26.46 -2.30
C SER A 4 41.27 25.16 -1.91
N PRO A 5 40.01 24.95 -2.32
CA PRO A 5 39.21 23.78 -1.93
C PRO A 5 39.84 22.50 -2.49
N SER A 6 40.14 21.54 -1.60
CA SER A 6 40.79 20.28 -1.97
C SER A 6 40.01 19.55 -3.07
N VAL A 7 40.67 19.29 -4.20
CA VAL A 7 40.14 18.50 -5.31
C VAL A 7 39.77 17.11 -4.79
N LYS A 8 38.48 16.80 -4.66
CA LYS A 8 38.02 15.44 -4.34
C LYS A 8 38.72 14.44 -5.27
N ASN A 9 39.34 13.40 -4.70
CA ASN A 9 40.03 12.35 -5.43
C ASN A 9 39.14 11.83 -6.59
N LYS A 10 39.63 11.82 -7.83
CA LYS A 10 38.87 11.37 -9.02
C LYS A 10 38.23 9.99 -8.83
N LYS A 11 38.88 9.11 -8.04
CA LYS A 11 38.34 7.78 -7.67
C LYS A 11 37.10 7.90 -6.80
N GLU A 12 37.10 8.78 -5.80
CA GLU A 12 35.95 9.01 -4.91
C GLU A 12 34.76 9.62 -5.66
N VAL A 13 35.00 10.63 -6.51
CA VAL A 13 33.94 11.24 -7.33
C VAL A 13 33.26 10.20 -8.22
N LYS A 14 34.05 9.29 -8.83
CA LYS A 14 33.53 8.20 -9.65
C LYS A 14 32.71 7.20 -8.83
N LYS A 15 33.14 6.85 -7.61
CA LYS A 15 32.38 5.97 -6.70
C LYS A 15 31.05 6.61 -6.29
N GLU A 16 31.05 7.87 -5.86
CA GLU A 16 29.85 8.61 -5.48
C GLU A 16 28.82 8.63 -6.62
N ALA A 17 29.26 8.92 -7.85
CA ALA A 17 28.40 8.94 -9.02
C ALA A 17 27.80 7.55 -9.33
N LEU A 18 28.58 6.48 -9.18
CA LEU A 18 28.10 5.11 -9.38
C LEU A 18 27.10 4.69 -8.30
N ILE A 19 27.34 5.02 -7.03
CA ILE A 19 26.39 4.75 -5.94
C ILE A 19 25.04 5.43 -6.24
N TRP A 20 25.06 6.71 -6.57
CA TRP A 20 23.85 7.45 -6.91
C TRP A 20 23.13 6.83 -8.11
N ARG A 21 23.87 6.40 -9.14
CA ARG A 21 23.28 5.72 -10.31
C ARG A 21 22.65 4.36 -9.93
N GLY A 22 23.30 3.58 -9.07
CA GLY A 22 22.79 2.30 -8.58
C GLY A 22 21.48 2.48 -7.80
N GLU A 23 21.44 3.49 -6.92
CA GLU A 23 20.24 3.84 -6.15
C GLU A 23 19.09 4.28 -7.06
N ASN A 24 19.37 5.05 -8.11
CA ASN A 24 18.36 5.39 -9.12
C ASN A 24 17.88 4.14 -9.87
N TYR A 25 18.77 3.27 -10.33
CA TYR A 25 18.33 2.03 -10.99
C TYR A 25 17.46 1.17 -10.07
N LYS A 26 17.81 1.06 -8.79
CA LYS A 26 17.01 0.36 -7.78
C LYS A 26 15.61 0.99 -7.67
N ARG A 27 15.52 2.31 -7.50
CA ARG A 27 14.24 3.04 -7.44
C ARG A 27 13.36 2.83 -8.66
N TRP A 28 13.96 2.71 -9.84
CA TRP A 28 13.24 2.51 -11.11
C TRP A 28 12.93 1.02 -11.40
N GLY A 29 13.28 0.11 -10.48
CA GLY A 29 13.09 -1.35 -10.64
C GLY A 29 14.07 -2.00 -11.63
N LYS A 30 15.11 -1.30 -12.06
CA LYS A 30 16.16 -1.83 -12.94
C LYS A 30 17.22 -2.58 -12.11
N PHE A 31 16.79 -3.65 -11.44
CA PHE A 31 17.57 -4.35 -10.42
C PHE A 31 18.91 -4.89 -10.93
N GLU A 32 18.93 -5.50 -12.12
CA GLU A 32 20.18 -5.99 -12.72
C GLU A 32 21.18 -4.86 -12.97
N MET A 33 20.69 -3.69 -13.41
CA MET A 33 21.54 -2.51 -13.64
C MET A 33 22.06 -1.93 -12.32
N ALA A 34 21.24 -1.97 -11.27
CA ALA A 34 21.65 -1.58 -9.92
C ALA A 34 22.75 -2.52 -9.38
N GLN A 35 22.55 -3.84 -9.46
CA GLN A 35 23.54 -4.85 -9.06
C GLN A 35 24.87 -4.65 -9.79
N LYS A 36 24.84 -4.56 -11.13
CA LYS A 36 26.05 -4.31 -11.95
C LYS A 36 26.76 -3.01 -11.54
N THR A 37 25.98 -1.99 -11.16
CA THR A 37 26.55 -0.70 -10.74
C THR A 37 27.21 -0.80 -9.37
N TYR A 38 26.60 -1.45 -8.38
CA TYR A 38 27.22 -1.68 -7.06
C TYR A 38 28.47 -2.56 -7.16
N GLN A 39 28.42 -3.63 -7.96
CA GLN A 39 29.60 -4.45 -8.28
C GLN A 39 30.71 -3.64 -8.98
N SER A 40 30.36 -2.62 -9.76
CA SER A 40 31.35 -1.72 -10.36
C SER A 40 32.03 -0.84 -9.31
N VAL A 41 31.32 -0.42 -8.26
CA VAL A 41 31.91 0.31 -7.13
C VAL A 41 32.87 -0.60 -6.36
N LEU A 42 32.46 -1.83 -6.04
CA LEU A 42 33.30 -2.80 -5.33
C LEU A 42 34.55 -3.23 -6.12
N ARG A 43 34.51 -3.16 -7.46
CA ARG A 43 35.70 -3.34 -8.31
C ARG A 43 36.68 -2.17 -8.23
N ILE A 44 36.19 -0.95 -7.96
CA ILE A 44 37.01 0.24 -7.76
C ILE A 44 37.58 0.24 -6.34
N ASP A 45 36.77 -0.11 -5.36
CA ASP A 45 37.10 -0.17 -3.94
C ASP A 45 36.29 -1.27 -3.26
N ASN A 46 36.95 -2.39 -2.98
CA ASN A 46 36.34 -3.57 -2.36
C ASN A 46 36.01 -3.37 -0.87
N SER A 47 36.51 -2.29 -0.25
CA SER A 47 36.23 -1.94 1.14
C SER A 47 35.03 -1.00 1.30
N ASP A 48 34.39 -0.57 0.20
CA ASP A 48 33.24 0.33 0.27
C ASP A 48 32.01 -0.39 0.85
N THR A 49 31.80 -0.18 2.15
CA THR A 49 30.72 -0.79 2.93
C THR A 49 29.33 -0.38 2.46
N ARG A 50 29.18 0.81 1.85
CA ARG A 50 27.88 1.27 1.34
C ARG A 50 27.49 0.46 0.11
N ALA A 51 28.43 0.25 -0.81
CA ALA A 51 28.20 -0.58 -2.00
C ALA A 51 27.92 -2.04 -1.64
N ALA A 52 28.68 -2.60 -0.69
CA ALA A 52 28.50 -3.97 -0.21
C ALA A 52 27.10 -4.15 0.41
N ARG A 53 26.74 -3.31 1.38
CA ARG A 53 25.42 -3.35 2.02
C ARG A 53 24.29 -3.18 1.01
N ALA A 54 24.39 -2.19 0.11
CA ALA A 54 23.36 -1.95 -0.89
C ALA A 54 23.19 -3.12 -1.88
N LEU A 55 24.26 -3.84 -2.20
CA LEU A 55 24.22 -5.04 -3.02
C LEU A 55 23.58 -6.21 -2.29
N ASP A 56 23.94 -6.44 -1.04
CA ASP A 56 23.38 -7.52 -0.21
C ASP A 56 21.88 -7.32 0.04
N GLU A 57 21.48 -6.11 0.46
CA GLU A 57 20.08 -5.73 0.61
C GLU A 57 19.29 -5.93 -0.67
N LEU A 58 19.87 -5.56 -1.82
CA LEU A 58 19.22 -5.73 -3.11
C LEU A 58 19.10 -7.21 -3.50
N ASN A 59 20.10 -8.04 -3.22
CA ASN A 59 20.07 -9.46 -3.52
C ASN A 59 19.03 -10.19 -2.67
N GLU A 60 19.00 -9.93 -1.36
CA GLU A 60 18.00 -10.49 -0.45
C GLU A 60 16.59 -10.03 -0.85
N PHE A 61 16.43 -8.76 -1.22
CA PHE A 61 15.18 -8.27 -1.77
C PHE A 61 14.77 -9.06 -3.03
N ILE A 62 15.64 -9.13 -4.05
CA ILE A 62 15.36 -9.83 -5.32
C ILE A 62 15.00 -11.30 -5.08
N LYS A 63 15.69 -11.96 -4.15
CA LYS A 63 15.42 -13.34 -3.76
C LYS A 63 14.04 -13.47 -3.11
N ALA A 64 13.72 -12.61 -2.13
CA ALA A 64 12.41 -12.57 -1.47
C ALA A 64 11.26 -12.26 -2.44
N VAL A 65 11.53 -11.51 -3.52
CA VAL A 65 10.56 -11.19 -4.56
C VAL A 65 10.72 -11.99 -5.85
N SER A 66 11.50 -13.07 -5.83
CA SER A 66 11.70 -13.93 -7.00
C SER A 66 10.37 -14.54 -7.46
N GLY A 67 10.18 -14.65 -8.78
CA GLY A 67 8.92 -15.11 -9.38
C GLY A 67 7.76 -14.10 -9.38
N GLN A 68 7.89 -12.96 -8.68
CA GLN A 68 6.85 -11.93 -8.67
C GLN A 68 6.85 -11.08 -9.94
N SER A 69 5.70 -10.48 -10.24
CA SER A 69 5.58 -9.51 -11.33
C SER A 69 6.44 -8.28 -11.07
N GLN A 70 6.95 -7.65 -12.13
CA GLN A 70 7.80 -6.46 -12.02
C GLN A 70 7.10 -5.31 -11.28
N VAL A 71 5.76 -5.25 -11.35
CA VAL A 71 4.95 -4.25 -10.66
C VAL A 71 5.01 -4.45 -9.14
N LEU A 72 4.85 -5.68 -8.66
CA LEU A 72 4.93 -6.01 -7.22
C LEU A 72 6.32 -5.73 -6.65
N LYS A 73 7.38 -6.02 -7.42
CA LYS A 73 8.75 -5.69 -7.04
C LYS A 73 8.94 -4.17 -6.88
N LYS A 74 8.33 -3.35 -7.74
CA LYS A 74 8.40 -1.88 -7.62
C LYS A 74 7.67 -1.38 -6.37
N ILE A 75 6.51 -1.95 -6.07
CA ILE A 75 5.74 -1.60 -4.87
C ILE A 75 6.51 -1.98 -3.61
N ALA A 76 7.08 -3.19 -3.56
CA ALA A 76 7.80 -3.68 -2.40
C ALA A 76 9.05 -2.85 -2.00
N LEU A 77 9.59 -2.05 -2.94
CA LEU A 77 10.68 -1.10 -2.67
C LEU A 77 10.23 0.24 -2.08
N GLN A 78 8.94 0.56 -2.15
CA GLN A 78 8.45 1.86 -1.70
C GLN A 78 8.63 1.97 -0.20
N LYS A 79 9.21 3.09 0.26
CA LYS A 79 9.26 3.41 1.69
C LYS A 79 7.87 3.62 2.25
N GLU A 80 6.98 4.18 1.44
CA GLU A 80 5.61 4.51 1.79
C GLU A 80 4.70 4.23 0.60
N VAL A 81 3.80 3.26 0.76
CA VAL A 81 2.85 2.89 -0.30
C VAL A 81 1.76 3.93 -0.46
N THR A 82 1.29 4.06 -1.70
CA THR A 82 0.15 4.91 -2.03
C THR A 82 -1.14 4.10 -2.15
N ARG A 83 -2.28 4.79 -2.25
CA ARG A 83 -3.58 4.15 -2.52
C ARG A 83 -3.58 3.38 -3.84
N ALA A 84 -2.87 3.86 -4.86
CA ALA A 84 -2.70 3.15 -6.12
C ALA A 84 -1.91 1.84 -5.94
N ASP A 85 -0.83 1.87 -5.16
CA ASP A 85 -0.05 0.68 -4.84
C ASP A 85 -0.92 -0.38 -4.13
N ILE A 86 -1.72 0.06 -3.15
CA ILE A 86 -2.65 -0.83 -2.44
C ILE A 86 -3.68 -1.44 -3.40
N ALA A 87 -4.29 -0.65 -4.29
CA ALA A 87 -5.23 -1.18 -5.30
C ALA A 87 -4.60 -2.29 -6.13
N VAL A 88 -3.36 -2.08 -6.56
CA VAL A 88 -2.59 -3.08 -7.32
C VAL A 88 -2.37 -4.34 -6.48
N LEU A 89 -1.96 -4.21 -5.21
CA LEU A 89 -1.77 -5.36 -4.32
C LEU A 89 -3.07 -6.17 -4.14
N PHE A 90 -4.20 -5.50 -3.87
CA PHE A 90 -5.50 -6.17 -3.73
C PHE A 90 -5.90 -6.93 -5.00
N VAL A 91 -5.72 -6.33 -6.18
CA VAL A 91 -6.13 -6.93 -7.45
C VAL A 91 -5.20 -8.08 -7.88
N THR A 92 -3.91 -7.95 -7.63
CA THR A 92 -2.91 -8.91 -8.12
C THR A 92 -2.70 -10.09 -7.18
N GLU A 93 -2.75 -9.88 -5.87
CA GLU A 93 -2.47 -10.94 -4.90
C GLU A 93 -3.74 -11.72 -4.52
N LEU A 94 -4.90 -11.06 -4.40
CA LEU A 94 -6.12 -11.70 -3.93
C LEU A 94 -6.92 -12.30 -5.09
N PRO A 95 -7.56 -13.48 -4.92
CA PRO A 95 -8.32 -14.14 -5.97
C PRO A 95 -9.71 -13.49 -6.17
N LEU A 96 -9.75 -12.21 -6.53
CA LEU A 96 -10.98 -11.40 -6.56
C LEU A 96 -12.09 -11.99 -7.42
N ASN A 97 -11.74 -12.64 -8.54
CA ASN A 97 -12.72 -13.26 -9.44
C ASN A 97 -13.42 -14.48 -8.83
N LYS A 98 -12.77 -15.17 -7.89
CA LYS A 98 -13.37 -16.33 -7.20
C LYS A 98 -14.36 -15.86 -6.12
N ILE A 99 -14.04 -14.72 -5.48
CA ILE A 99 -14.77 -14.17 -4.33
C ILE A 99 -15.96 -13.32 -4.79
N PHE A 100 -15.73 -12.42 -5.76
CA PHE A 100 -16.71 -11.46 -6.25
C PHE A 100 -17.27 -11.88 -7.60
N ARG A 101 -18.11 -12.94 -7.58
CA ARG A 101 -18.80 -13.48 -8.77
C ARG A 101 -19.88 -12.54 -9.33
N LYS A 102 -20.41 -11.63 -8.50
CA LYS A 102 -21.29 -10.53 -8.91
C LYS A 102 -20.71 -9.24 -8.31
N ALA A 103 -20.62 -8.18 -9.10
CA ALA A 103 -20.37 -6.84 -8.54
C ALA A 103 -21.44 -6.56 -7.46
N PRO A 104 -21.11 -5.85 -6.36
CA PRO A 104 -22.10 -5.49 -5.36
C PRO A 104 -23.33 -4.88 -6.05
N THR A 105 -24.50 -5.50 -5.85
CA THR A 105 -25.74 -5.02 -6.46
C THR A 105 -25.98 -3.59 -6.02
N LYS A 106 -26.37 -2.74 -6.98
CA LYS A 106 -26.60 -1.29 -6.91
C LYS A 106 -27.74 -0.89 -5.95
N ASN A 107 -27.78 -1.42 -4.73
CA ASN A 107 -28.62 -0.90 -3.67
C ASN A 107 -27.89 0.26 -3.02
N ALA A 108 -27.77 1.36 -3.76
CA ALA A 108 -27.53 2.66 -3.16
C ALA A 108 -28.73 2.92 -2.25
N ILE A 109 -28.60 2.62 -0.96
CA ILE A 109 -29.54 3.10 0.04
C ILE A 109 -29.50 4.63 -0.09
N LYS A 110 -30.63 5.21 -0.49
CA LYS A 110 -30.82 6.66 -0.48
C LYS A 110 -30.58 7.14 0.95
N PHE A 111 -29.48 7.85 1.19
CA PHE A 111 -29.25 8.48 2.48
C PHE A 111 -30.21 9.66 2.60
N ASN A 112 -31.23 9.52 3.44
CA ASN A 112 -32.08 10.63 3.85
C ASN A 112 -31.52 11.16 5.18
N ALA A 113 -31.13 12.43 5.23
CA ALA A 113 -30.63 13.02 6.46
C ALA A 113 -31.70 13.02 7.57
N PRO A 114 -31.33 12.89 8.86
CA PRO A 114 -32.28 12.99 9.97
C PRO A 114 -33.03 14.32 9.93
N GLY A 115 -34.37 14.27 9.87
CA GLY A 115 -35.24 15.46 9.87
C GLY A 115 -35.74 15.94 8.51
N GLN A 116 -35.39 15.28 7.38
CA GLN A 116 -35.97 15.64 6.08
C GLN A 116 -37.30 14.92 5.78
N PRO A 117 -38.30 15.60 5.17
CA PRO A 117 -39.52 14.96 4.72
C PRO A 117 -39.21 13.94 3.61
N VAL A 118 -39.67 12.70 3.80
CA VAL A 118 -39.49 11.58 2.86
C VAL A 118 -40.41 11.64 1.63
N MET A 119 -41.11 12.77 1.41
CA MET A 119 -41.94 13.01 0.23
C MET A 119 -41.21 13.94 -0.73
N GLY A 120 -40.80 13.41 -1.89
CA GLY A 120 -40.16 14.16 -2.96
C GLY A 120 -38.87 13.49 -3.41
N ALA A 121 -38.98 12.61 -4.40
CA ALA A 121 -37.83 11.96 -5.01
C ALA A 121 -36.93 12.99 -5.71
N GLN A 122 -35.95 13.54 -5.01
CA GLN A 122 -34.78 14.08 -5.69
C GLN A 122 -33.96 12.91 -6.21
N LYS A 123 -33.90 12.82 -7.55
CA LYS A 123 -33.11 11.85 -8.29
C LYS A 123 -31.63 12.16 -8.05
N ALA A 124 -31.03 11.57 -7.02
CA ALA A 124 -29.58 11.39 -6.99
C ALA A 124 -29.19 10.68 -8.29
N PRO A 125 -28.16 11.11 -9.03
CA PRO A 125 -27.77 10.43 -10.25
C PRO A 125 -27.34 9.00 -9.89
N LEU A 126 -28.24 8.06 -10.19
CA LEU A 126 -27.99 6.64 -10.27
C LEU A 126 -27.17 6.36 -11.53
N VAL A 127 -25.88 6.68 -11.50
CA VAL A 127 -24.94 6.04 -12.40
C VAL A 127 -23.60 5.87 -11.71
N SER A 128 -23.21 4.60 -11.68
CA SER A 128 -21.89 4.06 -11.41
C SER A 128 -20.87 4.67 -12.36
N ASP A 129 -20.50 5.93 -12.13
CA ASP A 129 -19.32 6.47 -12.77
C ASP A 129 -18.11 5.99 -11.97
N LEU A 130 -17.51 4.91 -12.45
CA LEU A 130 -16.21 4.42 -11.97
C LEU A 130 -15.07 5.35 -12.43
N ALA A 131 -15.36 6.36 -13.26
CA ALA A 131 -14.39 7.38 -13.57
C ALA A 131 -13.98 8.11 -12.28
N VAL A 132 -12.70 8.40 -12.26
CA VAL A 132 -11.96 8.99 -11.17
C VAL A 132 -11.23 10.16 -11.81
N ALA A 133 -11.72 11.38 -11.55
CA ALA A 133 -11.30 12.58 -12.27
C ALA A 133 -9.80 12.89 -12.12
N ASP A 134 -9.18 12.34 -11.09
CA ASP A 134 -7.77 12.53 -10.71
C ASP A 134 -6.85 11.38 -11.15
N VAL A 135 -7.36 10.37 -11.85
CA VAL A 135 -6.54 9.28 -12.41
C VAL A 135 -6.53 9.40 -13.94
N GLN A 136 -5.40 9.87 -14.46
CA GLN A 136 -5.18 10.04 -15.90
C GLN A 136 -5.29 8.72 -16.66
N ASP A 137 -5.65 8.79 -17.94
CA ASP A 137 -5.88 7.62 -18.79
C ASP A 137 -4.65 6.71 -18.94
N ASP A 138 -3.47 7.31 -18.91
CA ASP A 138 -2.16 6.66 -19.00
C ASP A 138 -1.56 6.31 -17.62
N HIS A 139 -2.29 6.57 -16.52
CA HIS A 139 -1.80 6.25 -15.19
C HIS A 139 -1.55 4.75 -15.06
N TRP A 140 -0.34 4.38 -14.66
CA TRP A 140 0.14 2.99 -14.63
C TRP A 140 -0.76 2.03 -13.82
N ALA A 141 -1.42 2.55 -12.78
CA ALA A 141 -2.32 1.78 -11.92
C ALA A 141 -3.80 1.84 -12.32
N LYS A 142 -4.17 2.58 -13.39
CA LYS A 142 -5.57 2.88 -13.73
C LYS A 142 -6.43 1.62 -13.82
N SER A 143 -5.99 0.62 -14.56
CA SER A 143 -6.74 -0.64 -14.73
C SER A 143 -6.94 -1.40 -13.41
N TYR A 144 -5.97 -1.34 -12.50
CA TYR A 144 -6.08 -1.95 -11.16
C TYR A 144 -7.02 -1.16 -10.26
N ILE A 145 -6.95 0.17 -10.30
CA ILE A 145 -7.86 1.05 -9.57
C ILE A 145 -9.30 0.81 -10.01
N THR A 146 -9.57 0.81 -11.32
CA THR A 146 -10.90 0.53 -11.87
C THR A 146 -11.41 -0.84 -11.40
N GLN A 147 -10.60 -1.90 -11.49
CA GLN A 147 -11.00 -3.23 -11.00
C GLN A 147 -11.27 -3.24 -9.49
N ALA A 148 -10.46 -2.58 -8.67
CA ALA A 148 -10.66 -2.51 -7.23
C ALA A 148 -11.97 -1.78 -6.87
N LEU A 149 -12.32 -0.73 -7.62
CA LEU A 149 -13.57 0.01 -7.50
C LEU A 149 -14.77 -0.81 -7.98
N GLU A 150 -14.67 -1.51 -9.12
CA GLU A 150 -15.71 -2.39 -9.66
C GLU A 150 -16.10 -3.51 -8.71
N LYS A 151 -15.09 -4.11 -8.05
CA LYS A 151 -15.30 -5.12 -7.02
C LYS A 151 -15.72 -4.52 -5.68
N GLY A 152 -15.74 -3.19 -5.56
CA GLY A 152 -16.13 -2.45 -4.37
C GLY A 152 -15.19 -2.67 -3.18
N ILE A 153 -13.96 -3.12 -3.42
CA ILE A 153 -12.94 -3.37 -2.37
C ILE A 153 -12.38 -2.05 -1.87
N MET A 154 -12.13 -1.14 -2.81
CA MET A 154 -11.80 0.24 -2.54
C MET A 154 -12.95 1.13 -2.99
N GLN A 155 -12.99 2.34 -2.43
CA GLN A 155 -14.00 3.35 -2.75
C GLN A 155 -13.31 4.69 -3.03
N LYS A 156 -13.99 5.51 -3.83
CA LYS A 156 -13.63 6.91 -4.05
C LYS A 156 -13.95 7.74 -2.81
N PHE A 157 -13.31 8.90 -2.70
CA PHE A 157 -13.68 9.88 -1.70
C PHE A 157 -15.03 10.54 -2.04
N PRO A 158 -15.70 11.17 -1.06
CA PRO A 158 -16.96 11.89 -1.30
C PRO A 158 -16.86 13.00 -2.35
N ASP A 159 -15.66 13.56 -2.56
CA ASP A 159 -15.35 14.54 -3.61
C ASP A 159 -15.25 13.92 -5.03
N GLY A 160 -15.42 12.60 -5.16
CA GLY A 160 -15.37 11.88 -6.42
C GLY A 160 -13.97 11.45 -6.87
N THR A 161 -12.93 11.79 -6.11
CA THR A 161 -11.52 11.46 -6.43
C THR A 161 -11.09 10.11 -5.85
N PHE A 162 -10.00 9.52 -6.38
CA PHE A 162 -9.39 8.32 -5.81
C PHE A 162 -8.15 8.59 -4.94
N LYS A 163 -7.44 9.67 -5.24
CA LYS A 163 -6.16 10.14 -4.68
C LYS A 163 -5.06 9.07 -4.84
N PRO A 164 -4.66 8.72 -6.08
CA PRO A 164 -3.75 7.60 -6.34
C PRO A 164 -2.40 7.73 -5.63
N ASP A 165 -1.89 8.95 -5.47
CA ASP A 165 -0.59 9.22 -4.84
C ASP A 165 -0.65 9.45 -3.33
N GLN A 166 -1.85 9.47 -2.74
CA GLN A 166 -2.00 9.63 -1.29
C GLN A 166 -1.34 8.44 -0.57
N LYS A 167 -0.47 8.77 0.40
CA LYS A 167 0.18 7.78 1.27
C LYS A 167 -0.85 7.10 2.17
N VAL A 168 -0.70 5.80 2.32
CA VAL A 168 -1.59 4.98 3.15
C VAL A 168 -0.93 4.73 4.50
N ASN A 169 -1.65 5.05 5.56
CA ASN A 169 -1.25 4.72 6.92
C ASN A 169 -1.80 3.35 7.37
N ARG A 170 -1.30 2.86 8.51
CA ARG A 170 -1.65 1.54 9.05
C ARG A 170 -3.15 1.40 9.35
N ALA A 171 -3.80 2.45 9.86
CA ALA A 171 -5.23 2.42 10.15
C ALA A 171 -6.10 2.38 8.88
N GLU A 172 -5.75 3.17 7.86
CA GLU A 172 -6.42 3.15 6.57
C GLU A 172 -6.31 1.78 5.90
N LEU A 173 -5.11 1.17 5.92
CA LEU A 173 -4.93 -0.19 5.41
C LEU A 173 -5.78 -1.21 6.19
N ALA A 174 -5.85 -1.09 7.52
CA ALA A 174 -6.70 -1.95 8.34
C ALA A 174 -8.19 -1.83 7.95
N MET A 175 -8.68 -0.61 7.70
CA MET A 175 -10.05 -0.38 7.22
C MET A 175 -10.29 -0.99 5.84
N LEU A 176 -9.35 -0.86 4.90
CA LEU A 176 -9.47 -1.47 3.57
C LEU A 176 -9.54 -3.00 3.67
N ILE A 177 -8.73 -3.60 4.55
CA ILE A 177 -8.75 -5.05 4.79
C ILE A 177 -10.06 -5.47 5.46
N GLN A 178 -10.56 -4.74 6.46
CA GLN A 178 -11.86 -5.00 7.07
C GLN A 178 -12.96 -5.00 6.00
N ASN A 179 -13.01 -3.97 5.15
CA ASN A 179 -14.00 -3.84 4.09
C ASN A 179 -13.92 -4.99 3.09
N PHE A 180 -12.70 -5.43 2.76
CA PHE A 180 -12.50 -6.63 1.96
C PHE A 180 -13.07 -7.86 2.64
N LEU A 181 -12.77 -8.08 3.94
CA LEU A 181 -13.24 -9.24 4.70
C LEU A 181 -14.77 -9.29 4.79
N VAL A 182 -15.42 -8.16 5.10
CA VAL A 182 -16.90 -8.04 5.13
C VAL A 182 -17.50 -8.56 3.84
N LYS A 183 -16.95 -8.12 2.70
CA LYS A 183 -17.46 -8.50 1.38
C LYS A 183 -17.08 -9.93 0.99
N ALA A 184 -15.89 -10.36 1.38
CA ALA A 184 -15.38 -11.68 1.02
C ALA A 184 -16.11 -12.80 1.78
N TYR A 185 -16.56 -12.53 3.01
CA TYR A 185 -17.38 -13.44 3.82
C TYR A 185 -18.89 -13.18 3.72
N ASP A 186 -19.32 -12.11 3.04
CA ASP A 186 -20.71 -11.63 3.03
C ASP A 186 -21.28 -11.47 4.46
N ASP A 187 -20.46 -10.93 5.37
CA ASP A 187 -20.76 -10.83 6.80
C ASP A 187 -20.58 -9.39 7.30
N PRO A 188 -21.68 -8.60 7.34
CA PRO A 188 -21.67 -7.23 7.88
C PRO A 188 -21.33 -7.15 9.38
N SER A 189 -21.48 -8.24 10.15
CA SER A 189 -21.20 -8.23 11.59
C SER A 189 -19.71 -7.98 11.89
N ILE A 190 -18.82 -8.20 10.90
CA ILE A 190 -17.40 -7.89 11.01
C ILE A 190 -17.17 -6.38 11.29
N GLU A 191 -18.03 -5.49 10.80
CA GLU A 191 -17.89 -4.03 11.00
C GLU A 191 -18.13 -3.58 12.45
N THR A 192 -18.82 -4.38 13.25
CA THR A 192 -19.20 -4.04 14.62
C THR A 192 -18.70 -5.05 15.66
N LYS A 193 -18.01 -6.11 15.22
CA LYS A 193 -17.61 -7.26 16.03
C LYS A 193 -16.95 -6.93 17.36
N TYR A 194 -16.16 -5.87 17.42
CA TYR A 194 -15.40 -5.48 18.61
C TYR A 194 -15.95 -4.23 19.31
N PHE A 195 -17.10 -3.70 18.90
CA PHE A 195 -17.70 -2.53 19.55
C PHE A 195 -17.95 -2.80 21.05
N GLY A 196 -17.58 -1.84 21.90
CA GLY A 196 -17.64 -1.98 23.36
C GLY A 196 -16.54 -2.83 23.98
N GLY A 197 -15.63 -3.41 23.18
CA GLY A 197 -14.47 -4.14 23.67
C GLY A 197 -13.37 -3.25 24.25
N THR A 198 -12.33 -3.89 24.78
CA THR A 198 -11.10 -3.24 25.23
C THR A 198 -10.02 -3.33 24.17
N SER A 199 -9.20 -2.29 24.05
CA SER A 199 -8.04 -2.32 23.17
C SER A 199 -6.85 -3.00 23.84
N PRO A 200 -6.16 -3.93 23.14
CA PRO A 200 -4.87 -4.44 23.58
C PRO A 200 -3.72 -3.47 23.26
N PHE A 201 -3.97 -2.44 22.46
CA PHE A 201 -2.96 -1.48 22.03
C PHE A 201 -3.05 -0.19 22.83
N ALA A 202 -1.91 0.25 23.38
CA ALA A 202 -1.84 1.44 24.23
C ALA A 202 -2.22 2.75 23.50
N ASP A 203 -2.07 2.80 22.18
CA ASP A 203 -2.29 3.97 21.32
C ASP A 203 -3.61 3.92 20.53
N VAL A 204 -4.47 2.94 20.79
CA VAL A 204 -5.78 2.82 20.13
C VAL A 204 -6.87 2.83 21.18
N LEU A 205 -7.64 3.92 21.22
CA LEU A 205 -8.84 4.01 22.06
C LEU A 205 -9.96 3.15 21.48
N ASN A 206 -10.76 2.50 22.34
CA ASN A 206 -11.91 1.69 21.91
C ASN A 206 -13.06 2.52 21.32
N THR A 207 -13.07 3.83 21.55
CA THR A 207 -14.00 4.80 20.95
C THR A 207 -13.51 5.31 19.59
N SER A 208 -12.29 4.95 19.17
CA SER A 208 -11.74 5.38 17.88
C SER A 208 -12.53 4.78 16.71
N PRO A 209 -12.83 5.54 15.64
CA PRO A 209 -13.50 5.00 14.46
C PRO A 209 -12.75 3.84 13.79
N VAL A 210 -11.42 3.77 13.97
CA VAL A 210 -10.57 2.72 13.39
C VAL A 210 -10.39 1.52 14.33
N PHE A 211 -10.91 1.59 15.56
CA PHE A 211 -10.72 0.56 16.58
C PHE A 211 -11.16 -0.81 16.10
N ASN A 212 -12.39 -0.93 15.58
CA ASN A 212 -12.91 -2.21 15.12
C ASN A 212 -12.06 -2.80 13.99
N ALA A 213 -11.67 -1.98 13.01
CA ALA A 213 -10.83 -2.42 11.89
C ALA A 213 -9.47 -2.95 12.37
N ILE A 214 -8.82 -2.22 13.28
CA ILE A 214 -7.56 -2.62 13.91
C ILE A 214 -7.72 -3.95 14.66
N MET A 215 -8.80 -4.11 15.43
CA MET A 215 -9.08 -5.36 16.13
C MET A 215 -9.34 -6.52 15.16
N VAL A 216 -10.10 -6.31 14.08
CA VAL A 216 -10.36 -7.33 13.06
C VAL A 216 -9.06 -7.84 12.43
N VAL A 217 -8.16 -6.95 12.02
CA VAL A 217 -6.92 -7.36 11.33
C VAL A 217 -5.88 -7.95 12.29
N SER A 218 -5.79 -7.44 13.52
CA SER A 218 -4.82 -7.92 14.51
C SER A 218 -5.22 -9.26 15.12
N THR A 219 -6.49 -9.44 15.52
CA THR A 219 -6.97 -10.71 16.11
C THR A 219 -6.96 -11.87 15.12
N ARG A 220 -7.09 -11.58 13.80
CA ARG A 220 -6.91 -12.58 12.74
C ARG A 220 -5.42 -12.84 12.44
N GLY A 221 -4.51 -12.07 13.00
CA GLY A 221 -3.07 -12.14 12.72
C GLY A 221 -2.70 -11.69 11.31
N ILE A 222 -3.55 -10.88 10.67
CA ILE A 222 -3.30 -10.33 9.33
C ILE A 222 -2.34 -9.14 9.43
N MET A 223 -2.55 -8.30 10.44
CA MET A 223 -1.73 -7.12 10.70
C MET A 223 -1.52 -7.00 12.21
N PRO A 224 -0.45 -7.60 12.76
CA PRO A 224 -0.15 -7.51 14.18
C PRO A 224 0.27 -6.09 14.58
N GLY A 225 0.20 -5.81 15.88
CA GLY A 225 0.81 -4.62 16.46
C GLY A 225 2.34 -4.74 16.52
N MET A 226 2.96 -3.70 17.06
CA MET A 226 4.40 -3.59 17.24
C MET A 226 4.82 -4.23 18.56
N ASP A 227 6.10 -4.57 18.68
CA ASP A 227 6.66 -5.19 19.89
C ASP A 227 6.59 -4.27 21.13
N ASP A 228 6.40 -2.97 20.93
CA ASP A 228 6.20 -1.96 22.00
C ASP A 228 4.75 -1.91 22.52
N GLY A 229 3.87 -2.81 22.08
CA GLY A 229 2.47 -2.88 22.50
C GLY A 229 1.56 -1.83 21.84
N THR A 230 2.04 -1.13 20.81
CA THR A 230 1.26 -0.14 20.04
C THR A 230 0.84 -0.70 18.68
N PHE A 231 -0.17 -0.09 18.07
CA PHE A 231 -0.55 -0.39 16.68
C PHE A 231 0.06 0.61 15.68
N LYS A 232 0.36 1.84 16.10
CA LYS A 232 0.85 2.97 15.30
C LYS A 232 -0.08 3.31 14.12
N PRO A 233 -1.36 3.67 14.37
CA PRO A 233 -2.37 3.84 13.32
C PRO A 233 -2.01 4.89 12.27
N LEU A 234 -1.28 5.94 12.66
CA LEU A 234 -0.90 7.06 11.78
C LEU A 234 0.43 6.84 11.05
N SER A 235 1.19 5.79 11.39
CA SER A 235 2.43 5.49 10.68
C SER A 235 2.15 5.02 9.26
N THR A 236 2.97 5.48 8.31
CA THR A 236 2.93 5.02 6.92
C THR A 236 3.36 3.56 6.82
N VAL A 237 2.82 2.87 5.80
CA VAL A 237 3.13 1.45 5.55
C VAL A 237 4.19 1.36 4.47
N SER A 238 5.21 0.53 4.68
CA SER A 238 6.20 0.25 3.63
C SER A 238 5.67 -0.75 2.59
N GLY A 239 6.25 -0.74 1.40
CA GLY A 239 5.89 -1.63 0.30
C GLY A 239 5.98 -3.12 0.67
N SER A 240 7.08 -3.50 1.30
CA SER A 240 7.32 -4.87 1.75
C SER A 240 6.32 -5.29 2.84
N GLU A 241 6.05 -4.39 3.80
CA GLU A 241 5.07 -4.61 4.85
C GLU A 241 3.66 -4.78 4.27
N ALA A 242 3.22 -3.87 3.39
CA ALA A 242 1.91 -3.97 2.73
C ALA A 242 1.77 -5.28 1.95
N LEU A 243 2.79 -5.66 1.18
CA LEU A 243 2.80 -6.92 0.43
C LEU A 243 2.68 -8.14 1.36
N ASN A 244 3.41 -8.15 2.47
CA ASN A 244 3.34 -9.22 3.46
C ASN A 244 1.97 -9.28 4.14
N ILE A 245 1.36 -8.14 4.48
CA ILE A 245 0.01 -8.07 5.05
C ILE A 245 -1.01 -8.66 4.07
N ILE A 246 -0.99 -8.26 2.79
CA ILE A 246 -1.94 -8.77 1.78
C ILE A 246 -1.76 -10.26 1.52
N ARG A 247 -0.53 -10.78 1.60
CA ARG A 247 -0.28 -12.22 1.50
C ARG A 247 -0.74 -12.99 2.72
N THR A 248 -0.56 -12.42 3.90
CA THR A 248 -1.04 -13.01 5.14
C THR A 248 -2.57 -13.05 5.14
N LEU A 249 -3.21 -11.99 4.64
CA LEU A 249 -4.65 -11.97 4.35
C LEU A 249 -5.05 -13.11 3.40
N LYS A 250 -4.37 -13.25 2.25
CA LYS A 250 -4.64 -14.31 1.27
C LYS A 250 -4.49 -15.72 1.86
N ALA A 251 -3.53 -15.94 2.76
CA ALA A 251 -3.28 -17.26 3.35
C ALA A 251 -4.30 -17.62 4.45
N LYS A 252 -4.95 -16.62 5.05
CA LYS A 252 -5.94 -16.77 6.13
C LYS A 252 -7.39 -16.73 5.62
N PHE A 253 -7.55 -16.56 4.31
CA PHE A 253 -8.81 -16.53 3.59
C PHE A 253 -8.87 -17.77 2.69
#